data_AF-A0A5D0CP26-F1
#
_entry.id   AF-A0A5D0CP26-F1
#
_cell.length_a   1.000
_cell.length_b   1.000
_cell.length_c   1.000
_cell.angle_alpha   90.00
_cell.angle_beta   90.00
_cell.angle_gamma   90.00
#
_symmetry.space_group_name_H-M   'P 1'
#
loop_
_entity.id
_entity.type
_entity.pdbx_description
1 polymer ?
#
loop_
_entity_poly.entity_id
_entity_poly.type
_entity_poly.pdbx_seq_one_letter_code
_entity_poly.pdbx_strand_id
1 'polypeptide(L)'
;MDDQTLQYMGERVDKAREIKKKIARLRDFIKHSEGKSNIEITAGGHGCVQIPSYDFKRLALKAKAAILNQVQEEINLLEQELAEL
;
A
#
# COMPACT_ATOMS: atom_id res chain seq x y z
N MET A 1 -13.95 -15.69 -31.45
CA MET A 1 -13.73 -15.80 -30.00
C MET A 1 -15.00 -16.37 -29.42
N ASP A 2 -14.89 -17.34 -28.52
CA ASP A 2 -16.04 -17.83 -27.77
C ASP A 2 -16.37 -16.89 -26.59
N ASP A 3 -17.59 -16.99 -26.06
CA ASP A 3 -18.07 -16.15 -24.96
C ASP A 3 -17.23 -16.34 -23.68
N GLN A 4 -16.65 -17.52 -23.48
CA GLN A 4 -15.77 -17.82 -22.35
C GLN A 4 -14.45 -17.04 -22.41
N THR A 5 -13.88 -16.90 -23.61
CA THR A 5 -12.67 -16.11 -23.86
C THR A 5 -12.93 -14.63 -23.58
N LEU A 6 -14.09 -14.11 -24.00
CA LEU A 6 -14.48 -12.72 -23.73
C LEU A 6 -14.67 -12.44 -22.23
N GLN A 7 -15.32 -13.36 -21.52
CA GLN A 7 -15.51 -13.24 -20.08
C GLN A 7 -14.19 -13.28 -19.32
N TYR A 8 -13.30 -14.22 -19.66
CA TYR A 8 -11.97 -14.35 -19.06
C TYR A 8 -11.10 -13.10 -19.30
N MET A 9 -11.17 -12.52 -20.50
CA MET A 9 -10.49 -11.24 -20.79
C MET A 9 -11.08 -10.08 -19.98
N GLY A 10 -12.40 -10.04 -19.77
CA GLY A 10 -13.07 -9.06 -18.92
C GLY A 10 -12.60 -9.11 -17.47
N GLU A 11 -12.56 -10.30 -16.88
CA GLU A 11 -12.11 -10.51 -15.49
C GLU A 11 -10.65 -10.09 -15.29
N ARG A 12 -9.77 -10.38 -16.26
CA ARG A 12 -8.36 -9.92 -16.23
C ARG A 12 -8.25 -8.39 -16.28
N VAL A 13 -9.04 -7.74 -17.13
CA VAL A 13 -9.05 -6.26 -17.23
C VAL A 13 -9.53 -5.61 -15.93
N ASP A 14 -10.58 -6.15 -15.31
CA ASP A 14 -11.08 -5.61 -14.03
C ASP A 14 -10.10 -5.83 -12.89
N LYS A 15 -9.47 -7.02 -12.82
CA LYS A 15 -8.42 -7.29 -11.84
C LYS A 15 -7.22 -6.34 -12.01
N ALA A 16 -6.77 -6.12 -13.25
CA ALA A 16 -5.71 -5.19 -13.56
C ALA A 16 -6.04 -3.74 -13.15
N ARG A 17 -7.30 -3.32 -13.31
CA ARG A 17 -7.77 -1.99 -12.87
C ARG A 17 -7.72 -1.85 -11.35
N GLU A 18 -8.15 -2.86 -10.61
CA GLU A 18 -8.12 -2.82 -9.14
C GLU A 18 -6.69 -2.80 -8.60
N ILE A 19 -5.77 -3.58 -9.18
CA ILE A 19 -4.36 -3.55 -8.80
C ILE A 19 -3.76 -2.16 -9.06
N LYS A 20 -4.01 -1.55 -10.22
CA LYS A 20 -3.56 -0.17 -10.53
C LYS A 20 -4.09 0.85 -9.51
N LYS A 21 -5.34 0.74 -9.08
CA LYS A 21 -5.92 1.62 -8.05
C LYS A 21 -5.20 1.44 -6.70
N LYS A 22 -4.89 0.21 -6.30
CA LYS A 22 -4.14 -0.06 -5.06
C LYS A 22 -2.73 0.54 -5.12
N ILE A 23 -1.99 0.30 -6.21
CA ILE A 23 -0.65 0.87 -6.42
C ILE A 23 -0.69 2.40 -6.33
N ALA A 24 -1.67 3.05 -6.98
CA ALA A 24 -1.80 4.50 -6.93
C ALA A 24 -1.98 5.02 -5.49
N ARG A 25 -2.86 4.38 -4.69
CA ARG A 25 -3.08 4.75 -3.29
C ARG A 25 -1.82 4.57 -2.44
N LEU A 26 -1.07 3.49 -2.63
CA LEU A 26 0.17 3.23 -1.87
C LEU A 26 1.28 4.22 -2.25
N ARG A 27 1.40 4.56 -3.55
CA ARG A 27 2.33 5.61 -4.01
C ARG A 27 1.99 6.97 -3.44
N ASP A 28 0.70 7.31 -3.43
CA ASP A 28 0.23 8.54 -2.80
C ASP A 28 0.55 8.54 -1.31
N PHE A 29 0.35 7.43 -0.61
CA PHE A 29 0.73 7.29 0.79
C PHE A 29 2.23 7.55 1.04
N ILE A 30 3.13 6.96 0.23
CA ILE A 30 4.57 7.21 0.34
C ILE A 30 4.87 8.71 0.13
N LYS A 31 4.37 9.28 -0.98
CA LYS A 31 4.58 10.69 -1.33
C LYS A 31 4.10 11.65 -0.24
N HIS A 32 2.97 11.35 0.40
CA HIS A 32 2.43 12.19 1.46
C HIS A 32 3.10 11.95 2.81
N SER A 33 3.80 10.82 2.98
CA SER A 33 4.57 10.50 4.18
C SER A 33 5.99 11.09 4.16
N GLU A 34 6.51 11.39 2.96
CA GLU A 34 7.72 12.19 2.79
C GLU A 34 7.50 13.58 3.41
N GLY A 35 8.39 13.99 4.33
CA GLY A 35 8.29 15.27 5.04
C GLY A 35 7.34 15.31 6.25
N LYS A 36 6.49 14.28 6.48
CA LYS A 36 5.69 14.21 7.71
C LYS A 36 6.49 13.64 8.87
N SER A 37 6.28 14.19 10.06
CA SER A 37 6.95 13.73 11.29
C SER A 37 6.41 12.38 11.79
N ASN A 38 5.12 12.10 11.54
CA ASN A 38 4.42 10.92 12.03
C ASN A 38 3.67 10.21 10.89
N ILE A 39 3.61 8.89 10.97
CA ILE A 39 2.72 8.04 10.17
C ILE A 39 1.72 7.41 11.14
N GLU A 40 0.44 7.48 10.81
CA GLU A 40 -0.61 6.85 11.59
C GLU A 40 -1.17 5.65 10.83
N ILE A 41 -1.26 4.51 11.50
CA ILE A 41 -1.93 3.32 11.00
C ILE A 41 -3.20 3.18 11.83
N THR A 42 -4.36 3.38 11.20
CA THR A 42 -5.66 3.32 11.88
C THR A 42 -6.37 2.03 11.52
N ALA A 43 -6.92 1.33 12.52
CA ALA A 43 -7.70 0.10 12.34
C ALA A 43 -9.22 0.34 12.41
N GLY A 44 -9.67 1.61 12.45
CA GLY A 44 -11.10 1.96 12.56
C GLY A 44 -11.76 1.62 13.92
N GLY A 45 -11.03 1.03 14.87
CA GLY A 45 -11.53 0.66 16.20
C GLY A 45 -11.08 1.63 17.32
N HIS A 46 -11.75 1.54 18.48
CA HIS A 46 -11.38 2.28 19.68
C HIS A 46 -10.26 1.57 20.45
N GLY A 47 -9.23 2.32 20.85
CA GLY A 47 -8.08 1.84 21.60
C GLY A 47 -6.84 1.66 20.71
N CYS A 48 -5.90 2.58 20.80
CA CYS A 48 -4.58 2.45 20.17
C CYS A 48 -3.49 2.62 21.22
N VAL A 49 -2.42 1.83 21.09
CA VAL A 49 -1.18 2.05 21.83
C VAL A 49 -0.31 2.94 20.96
N GLN A 50 0.11 4.08 21.52
CA GLN A 50 0.92 5.06 20.81
C GLN A 50 2.35 5.04 21.34
N ILE A 51 3.31 5.08 20.44
CA ILE A 51 4.71 5.36 20.78
C ILE A 51 4.93 6.86 20.53
N PRO A 52 4.97 7.70 21.58
CA PRO A 52 5.21 9.13 21.41
C PRO A 52 6.59 9.36 20.79
N SER A 53 6.62 10.02 19.63
CA SER A 53 7.85 10.23 18.88
C SER A 53 8.84 11.18 19.56
N TYR A 54 8.35 12.02 20.49
CA TYR A 54 9.19 12.90 21.30
C TYR A 54 9.99 12.14 22.36
N ASP A 55 9.38 11.16 23.05
CA ASP A 55 10.07 10.33 24.04
C ASP A 55 10.93 9.24 23.40
N PHE A 56 10.47 8.69 22.27
CA PHE A 56 11.06 7.51 21.63
C PHE A 56 11.51 7.78 20.19
N LYS A 57 12.20 8.90 19.95
CA LYS A 57 12.60 9.37 18.61
C LYS A 57 13.28 8.30 17.75
N ARG A 58 14.20 7.52 18.32
CA ARG A 58 14.89 6.44 17.59
C ARG A 58 13.94 5.33 17.13
N LEU A 59 13.00 4.94 17.98
CA LEU A 59 12.00 3.92 17.63
C LEU A 59 11.02 4.46 16.59
N ALA A 60 10.53 5.69 16.75
CA ALA A 60 9.64 6.33 15.78
C ALA A 60 10.25 6.43 14.38
N LEU A 61 11.53 6.85 14.27
CA LEU A 61 12.23 6.92 12.99
C LEU A 61 12.40 5.54 12.33
N LYS A 62 12.77 4.52 13.12
CA LYS A 62 12.91 3.14 12.62
C LYS A 62 11.57 2.56 12.17
N ALA A 63 10.51 2.77 12.97
CA ALA A 63 9.16 2.33 12.64
C ALA A 63 8.67 2.99 11.35
N LYS A 64 8.87 4.30 11.21
CA LYS A 64 8.55 5.04 9.98
C LYS A 64 9.25 4.43 8.76
N ALA A 65 10.57 4.23 8.84
CA ALA A 65 11.35 3.65 7.74
C ALA A 65 10.88 2.24 7.40
N ALA A 66 10.62 1.40 8.41
CA ALA A 66 10.12 0.05 8.22
C ALA A 66 8.75 0.04 7.52
N ILE A 67 7.81 0.89 7.94
CA ILE A 67 6.48 1.00 7.30
C ILE A 67 6.63 1.41 5.84
N LEU A 68 7.44 2.43 5.54
CA LEU A 68 7.64 2.89 4.16
C LEU A 68 8.27 1.81 3.28
N ASN A 69 9.25 1.07 3.81
CA ASN A 69 9.85 -0.06 3.08
C ASN A 69 8.81 -1.15 2.80
N GLN A 70 7.98 -1.52 3.78
CA GLN A 70 6.93 -2.51 3.60
C GLN A 70 5.87 -2.07 2.58
N VAL A 71 5.51 -0.79 2.55
CA VAL A 71 4.60 -0.26 1.52
C VAL A 71 5.23 -0.31 0.14
N GLN A 72 6.54 -0.04 0.03
CA GLN A 72 7.25 -0.15 -1.24
C GLN A 72 7.37 -1.60 -1.73
N GLU A 73 7.62 -2.55 -0.82
CA GLU A 73 7.60 -3.99 -1.13
C GLU A 73 6.24 -4.43 -1.65
N GLU A 74 5.15 -4.00 -1.01
CA GLU A 74 3.77 -4.30 -1.46
C GLU A 74 3.49 -3.74 -2.86
N ILE A 75 3.96 -2.51 -3.16
CA ILE A 75 3.86 -1.96 -4.53
C ILE A 75 4.57 -2.87 -5.53
N ASN A 76 5.79 -3.32 -5.22
CA ASN A 76 6.56 -4.16 -6.12
C ASN A 76 5.86 -5.51 -6.37
N LEU A 77 5.24 -6.10 -5.34
CA LEU A 77 4.45 -7.34 -5.47
C LEU A 77 3.20 -7.15 -6.34
N LEU A 78 2.53 -6.00 -6.22
CA LEU A 78 1.37 -5.67 -7.05
C LEU A 78 1.76 -5.39 -8.51
N GLU A 79 2.91 -4.76 -8.76
CA GLU A 79 3.45 -4.58 -10.12
C GLU A 79 3.88 -5.92 -10.74
N GLN A 80 4.53 -6.75 -9.91
CA GLN A 80 4.53 -8.21 -9.94
C GLN A 80 3.33 -8.83 -10.66
N GLU A 81 2.25 -8.89 -9.87
CA GLU A 81 1.00 -9.52 -10.23
C GLU A 81 0.38 -8.92 -11.50
N LEU A 82 0.51 -7.61 -11.69
CA LEU A 82 -0.01 -6.94 -12.87
C LEU A 82 0.70 -7.33 -14.16
N ALA A 83 2.00 -7.62 -14.11
CA ALA A 83 2.79 -8.04 -15.27
C ALA A 83 2.52 -9.50 -15.67
N GLU A 84 2.07 -10.32 -14.72
CA GLU A 84 1.70 -11.72 -14.93
C GLU A 84 0.21 -11.89 -15.35
N LEU A 85 -0.58 -10.82 -15.21
CA LEU A 85 -1.99 -10.71 -15.62
C LEU A 85 -2.20 -10.33 -17.08
#